data_AF-A0A1D6J829-F1
#
_entry.id   AF-A0A1D6J829-F1
#
_cell.length_a   1.000
_cell.length_b   1.000
_cell.length_c   1.000
_cell.angle_alpha   90.00
_cell.angle_beta   90.00
_cell.angle_gamma   90.00
#
_symmetry.space_group_name_H-M   'P 1'
#
loop_
_entity.id
_entity.type
_entity.pdbx_description
1 polymer ?
#
loop_
_entity_poly.entity_id
_entity_poly.type
_entity_poly.pdbx_seq_one_letter_code
_entity_poly.pdbx_strand_id
1 'polypeptide(L)'
;MAADDLTPRDLMATADLTAPHTWYPSARAMRRRVVYHCGPTNSGKTHNALASFSAAKSGVYCSPLRLLTIEIFDKVKQIAGRAGRRSSVYPHGLATTFMFDLDYLTQCLDEPVKEAEKVGLFPTFEQLEMFATHFPELAFNNLLDKFRDTCRIDDTYFMCQHDSMKKVASMIESVQGLSLKDHYIFLLGSREYKESGSHVPYAEIR
;
A
#
# COMPACT_ATOMS: atom_id res chain seq x y z
N MET A 1 -20.06 -33.62 -0.68
CA MET A 1 -21.00 -32.50 -0.89
C MET A 1 -20.56 -31.81 -2.15
N ALA A 2 -21.39 -31.85 -3.20
CA ALA A 2 -21.03 -31.54 -4.57
C ALA A 2 -20.77 -30.04 -4.77
N ALA A 3 -19.79 -29.73 -5.62
CA ALA A 3 -19.38 -28.40 -6.05
C ALA A 3 -20.23 -27.91 -7.24
N ASP A 4 -21.55 -27.99 -7.12
CA ASP A 4 -22.50 -27.54 -8.15
C ASP A 4 -23.36 -26.40 -7.57
N ASP A 5 -23.51 -25.34 -8.38
CA ASP A 5 -24.29 -24.10 -8.21
C ASP A 5 -23.66 -22.91 -7.44
N LEU A 6 -22.43 -22.52 -7.79
CA LEU A 6 -22.00 -21.13 -7.56
C LEU A 6 -22.66 -20.21 -8.60
N THR A 7 -23.61 -19.38 -8.17
CA THR A 7 -24.42 -18.55 -9.06
C THR A 7 -23.65 -17.30 -9.52
N PRO A 8 -24.02 -16.66 -10.65
CA PRO A 8 -23.49 -15.36 -11.05
C PRO A 8 -23.62 -14.27 -9.97
N ARG A 9 -24.59 -14.44 -9.05
CA ARG A 9 -24.81 -13.56 -7.91
C ARG A 9 -23.71 -13.71 -6.86
N ASP A 10 -23.23 -14.92 -6.63
CA ASP A 10 -22.13 -15.21 -5.69
C ASP A 10 -20.82 -14.63 -6.23
N LEU A 11 -20.58 -14.78 -7.54
CA LEU A 11 -19.45 -14.16 -8.22
C LEU A 11 -19.45 -12.64 -8.02
N MET A 12 -20.60 -11.98 -8.25
CA MET A 12 -20.74 -10.54 -8.03
C MET A 12 -20.49 -10.15 -6.57
N ALA A 13 -20.92 -10.95 -5.60
CA ALA A 13 -20.71 -10.67 -4.19
C ALA A 13 -19.22 -10.71 -3.80
N THR A 14 -18.43 -11.61 -4.39
CA THR A 14 -16.98 -11.70 -4.12
C THR A 14 -16.18 -10.54 -4.69
N ALA A 15 -16.67 -9.90 -5.76
CA ALA A 15 -16.05 -8.77 -6.44
C ALA A 15 -16.73 -7.42 -6.16
N ASP A 16 -17.66 -7.34 -5.20
CA ASP A 16 -18.28 -6.09 -4.78
C ASP A 16 -17.44 -5.38 -3.71
N LEU A 17 -16.78 -4.30 -4.11
CA LEU A 17 -15.94 -3.46 -3.26
C LEU A 17 -16.58 -2.10 -2.96
N THR A 18 -17.89 -1.94 -3.17
CA THR A 18 -18.57 -0.64 -3.02
C THR A 18 -18.70 -0.18 -1.56
N ALA A 19 -18.63 -1.10 -0.60
CA ALA A 19 -18.82 -0.79 0.82
C ALA A 19 -17.70 -1.34 1.72
N PRO A 20 -16.43 -0.93 1.55
CA PRO A 20 -15.30 -1.46 2.33
C PRO A 20 -15.39 -1.13 3.83
N HIS A 21 -16.13 -0.06 4.16
CA HIS A 21 -16.48 0.29 5.52
C HIS A 21 -17.46 -0.70 6.18
N THR A 22 -17.85 -1.80 5.53
CA THR A 22 -18.71 -2.86 6.12
C THR A 22 -17.98 -4.19 6.36
N TRP A 23 -16.91 -4.50 5.63
CA TRP A 23 -16.13 -5.76 5.67
C TRP A 23 -15.78 -6.35 7.06
N TYR A 24 -15.44 -5.52 8.06
CA TYR A 24 -15.08 -5.97 9.42
C TYR A 24 -16.06 -5.46 10.49
N PRO A 25 -17.28 -6.02 10.57
CA PRO A 25 -18.33 -5.55 11.50
C PRO A 25 -17.93 -5.76 12.96
N SER A 26 -17.37 -6.93 13.31
CA SER A 26 -16.92 -7.24 14.67
C SER A 26 -15.85 -6.28 15.15
N ALA A 27 -14.88 -5.96 14.28
CA ALA A 27 -13.90 -4.94 14.59
C ALA A 27 -14.60 -3.59 14.80
N ARG A 28 -15.46 -3.13 13.87
CA ARG A 28 -16.16 -1.84 13.99
C ARG A 28 -17.00 -1.69 15.25
N ALA A 29 -17.60 -2.78 15.75
CA ALA A 29 -18.35 -2.80 17.00
C ALA A 29 -17.48 -2.57 18.25
N MET A 30 -16.16 -2.78 18.17
CA MET A 30 -15.26 -2.53 19.30
C MET A 30 -15.19 -1.03 19.65
N ARG A 31 -15.47 -0.69 20.91
CA ARG A 31 -15.24 0.66 21.44
C ARG A 31 -13.74 0.92 21.53
N ARG A 32 -13.24 1.80 20.68
CA ARG A 32 -11.83 2.23 20.61
C ARG A 32 -11.72 3.74 20.77
N ARG A 33 -10.62 4.21 21.36
CA ARG A 33 -10.23 5.62 21.31
C ARG A 33 -9.27 5.83 20.14
N VAL A 34 -9.69 6.54 19.11
CA VAL A 34 -8.82 6.93 17.98
C VAL A 34 -8.21 8.29 18.29
N VAL A 35 -6.88 8.38 18.28
CA VAL A 35 -6.14 9.63 18.48
C VAL A 35 -5.39 9.93 17.19
N TYR A 36 -5.81 10.98 16.48
CA TYR A 36 -5.17 11.43 15.25
C TYR A 36 -4.21 12.58 15.54
N HIS A 37 -2.94 12.42 15.17
CA HIS A 37 -1.91 13.45 15.33
C HIS A 37 -1.66 14.16 13.99
N CYS A 38 -2.26 15.33 13.78
CA CYS A 38 -2.21 16.10 12.52
C CYS A 38 -1.27 17.32 12.55
N GLY A 39 -0.90 17.86 11.37
CA GLY A 39 -0.20 19.15 11.19
C GLY A 39 1.11 19.08 10.37
N PRO A 40 2.00 20.10 10.45
CA PRO A 40 3.19 20.22 9.59
C PRO A 40 4.32 19.24 9.93
N THR A 41 5.26 19.03 8.99
CA THR A 41 6.48 18.24 9.19
C THR A 41 7.31 18.75 10.39
N ASN A 42 8.07 17.87 11.04
CA ASN A 42 8.95 18.16 12.20
C ASN A 42 8.31 18.73 13.48
N SER A 43 6.99 18.92 13.54
CA SER A 43 6.25 19.35 14.76
C SER A 43 6.15 18.32 15.88
N GLY A 44 6.84 17.17 15.79
CA GLY A 44 6.92 16.19 16.87
C GLY A 44 5.77 15.19 16.97
N LYS A 45 4.86 15.11 16.00
CA LYS A 45 3.75 14.13 15.97
C LYS A 45 4.20 12.69 16.18
N THR A 46 5.17 12.25 15.37
CA THR A 46 5.73 10.90 15.45
C THR A 46 6.37 10.64 16.80
N HIS A 47 7.11 11.62 17.34
CA HIS A 47 7.72 11.53 18.67
C HIS A 47 6.66 11.37 19.76
N ASN A 48 5.59 12.17 19.73
CA ASN A 48 4.51 12.09 20.72
C ASN A 48 3.75 10.77 20.65
N ALA A 49 3.50 10.26 19.44
CA ALA A 49 2.88 8.95 19.23
C ALA A 49 3.77 7.82 19.76
N LEU A 50 5.09 7.85 19.47
CA LEU A 50 6.06 6.87 19.96
C LEU A 50 6.27 6.95 21.47
N ALA A 51 6.29 8.14 22.07
CA ALA A 51 6.36 8.31 23.51
C ALA A 51 5.13 7.73 24.21
N SER A 52 3.94 7.97 23.66
CA SER A 52 2.69 7.38 24.16
C SER A 52 2.67 5.86 24.00
N PHE A 53 3.20 5.34 22.88
CA PHE A 53 3.36 3.91 22.63
C PHE A 53 4.32 3.25 23.64
N SER A 54 5.47 3.88 23.89
CA SER A 54 6.48 3.39 24.84
C SER A 54 5.95 3.36 26.28
N ALA A 55 5.08 4.30 26.64
CA ALA A 55 4.44 4.34 27.96
C ALA A 55 3.26 3.36 28.12
N ALA A 56 2.78 2.73 27.04
CA ALA A 56 1.65 1.81 27.09
C ALA A 56 2.08 0.43 27.61
N LYS A 57 1.19 -0.24 28.37
CA LYS A 57 1.44 -1.61 28.88
C LYS A 57 1.62 -2.64 27.77
N SER A 58 0.94 -2.43 26.65
CA SER A 58 1.07 -3.23 25.42
C SER A 58 0.58 -2.40 24.24
N GLY A 59 1.09 -2.72 23.05
CA GLY A 59 0.68 -2.05 21.82
C GLY A 59 1.30 -2.71 20.60
N VAL A 60 0.65 -2.50 19.46
CA VAL A 60 1.19 -2.87 18.14
C VAL A 60 1.59 -1.57 17.43
N TYR A 61 2.86 -1.44 17.06
CA TYR A 61 3.34 -0.34 16.24
C TYR A 61 3.46 -0.80 14.79
N CYS A 62 2.48 -0.43 13.97
CA CYS A 62 2.56 -0.60 12.53
C CYS A 62 3.34 0.58 11.96
N SER A 63 4.67 0.47 11.91
CA SER A 63 5.46 1.41 11.12
C SER A 63 5.01 1.35 9.68
N PRO A 64 4.92 2.47 8.93
CA PRO A 64 4.68 2.38 7.50
C PRO A 64 5.84 1.59 6.87
N LEU A 65 5.58 0.33 6.49
CA LEU A 65 6.37 -0.38 5.50
C LEU A 65 6.20 0.44 4.24
N ARG A 66 7.11 1.41 4.02
CA ARG A 66 7.16 2.36 2.89
C ARG A 66 5.81 2.47 2.20
N LEU A 67 4.91 3.31 2.70
CA LEU A 67 3.72 3.70 1.95
C LEU A 67 4.21 4.10 0.55
N LEU A 68 3.96 3.19 -0.38
CA LEU A 68 4.44 3.20 -1.75
C LEU A 68 3.86 4.45 -2.43
N THR A 69 4.77 5.22 -3.02
CA THR A 69 4.56 5.82 -4.33
C THR A 69 3.44 6.86 -4.41
N ILE A 70 3.52 7.91 -3.58
CA ILE A 70 3.13 9.27 -4.01
C ILE A 70 4.24 9.73 -4.96
N GLU A 71 4.32 9.11 -6.14
CA GLU A 71 5.38 9.44 -7.08
C GLU A 71 5.07 10.75 -7.78
N ILE A 72 5.97 11.69 -7.48
CA ILE A 72 6.33 12.92 -8.21
C ILE A 72 5.90 14.21 -7.51
N PHE A 73 4.82 14.25 -6.71
CA PHE A 73 4.45 15.49 -5.99
C PHE A 73 5.21 15.71 -4.66
N ASP A 74 5.73 14.63 -4.05
CA ASP A 74 6.12 14.63 -2.63
C ASP A 74 7.64 14.50 -2.38
N LYS A 75 8.45 14.18 -3.40
CA LYS A 75 9.87 13.85 -3.20
C LYS A 75 10.66 15.06 -2.68
N VAL A 76 10.44 16.25 -3.21
CA VAL A 76 11.16 17.48 -2.81
C VAL A 76 10.80 17.88 -1.38
N LYS A 77 9.51 18.01 -1.05
CA LYS A 77 9.04 18.34 0.31
C LYS A 77 9.45 17.27 1.33
N GLN A 78 9.38 15.99 0.97
CA GLN A 78 9.83 14.92 1.86
C GLN A 78 11.34 14.94 2.10
N ILE A 79 12.15 15.24 1.08
CA ILE A 79 13.61 15.35 1.23
C ILE A 79 13.94 16.58 2.09
N ALA A 80 13.39 17.75 1.76
CA ALA A 80 13.57 18.97 2.53
C ALA A 80 13.13 18.80 4.00
N GLY A 81 11.98 18.17 4.24
CA GLY A 81 11.44 17.90 5.57
C GLY A 81 12.24 16.90 6.41
N ARG A 82 13.23 16.20 5.85
CA ARG A 82 14.15 15.35 6.63
C ARG A 82 15.23 16.16 7.37
N ALA A 83 15.54 17.38 6.90
CA ALA A 83 16.45 18.28 7.59
C ALA A 83 15.79 18.84 8.86
N GLY A 84 16.57 19.08 9.92
CA GLY A 84 16.07 19.72 11.14
C GLY A 84 15.07 18.88 11.96
N ARG A 85 15.20 17.54 11.95
CA ARG A 85 14.39 16.68 12.82
C ARG A 85 14.59 17.04 14.29
N ARG A 86 13.52 16.95 15.09
CA ARG A 86 13.51 17.36 16.51
C ARG A 86 14.61 16.72 17.39
N SER A 87 15.09 15.53 17.03
CA SER A 87 16.18 14.82 17.72
C SER A 87 17.56 15.06 17.10
N SER A 88 17.66 15.96 16.12
CA SER A 88 18.92 16.35 15.50
C SER A 88 19.64 17.38 16.35
N VAL A 89 20.98 17.40 16.25
CA VAL A 89 21.82 18.49 16.76
C VAL A 89 21.60 19.81 16.00
N TYR A 90 20.94 19.75 14.84
CA TYR A 90 20.59 20.92 14.03
C TYR A 90 19.10 21.27 14.25
N PRO A 91 18.80 22.36 14.97
CA PRO A 91 17.42 22.75 15.30
C PRO A 91 16.65 23.31 14.10
N HIS A 92 17.34 23.70 13.03
CA HIS A 92 16.76 24.24 11.80
C HIS A 92 17.08 23.31 10.62
N GLY A 93 16.06 23.03 9.80
CA GLY A 93 16.22 22.29 8.55
C GLY A 93 16.41 23.26 7.40
N LEU A 94 17.47 23.08 6.62
CA LEU A 94 17.71 23.84 5.39
C LEU A 94 17.67 22.88 4.20
N ALA A 95 17.11 23.34 3.08
CA ALA A 95 17.12 22.65 1.80
C ALA A 95 17.59 23.62 0.73
N THR A 96 18.45 23.16 -0.16
CA THR A 96 18.99 23.93 -1.29
C THR A 96 19.23 23.00 -2.47
N THR A 97 19.46 23.57 -3.65
CA THR A 97 19.82 22.85 -4.88
C THR A 97 21.32 22.93 -5.15
N PHE A 98 21.87 21.96 -5.87
CA PHE A 98 23.30 21.94 -6.22
C PHE A 98 23.65 22.93 -7.36
N MET A 99 22.69 23.23 -8.24
CA MET A 99 22.80 24.20 -9.33
C MET A 99 21.47 24.96 -9.49
N PHE A 100 21.42 25.97 -10.37
CA PHE A 100 20.41 27.04 -10.62
C PHE A 100 18.89 26.70 -10.62
N ASP A 101 18.41 25.89 -9.68
CA ASP A 101 17.04 25.40 -9.53
C ASP A 101 16.42 25.85 -8.20
N LEU A 102 17.02 26.83 -7.52
CA LEU A 102 16.57 27.30 -6.21
C LEU A 102 15.16 27.91 -6.28
N ASP A 103 14.86 28.61 -7.38
CA ASP A 103 13.54 29.18 -7.64
C ASP A 103 12.48 28.07 -7.82
N TYR A 104 12.85 27.01 -8.54
CA TYR A 104 12.00 25.83 -8.70
C TYR A 104 11.77 25.08 -7.38
N LEU A 105 12.82 24.93 -6.56
CA LEU A 105 12.70 24.37 -5.21
C LEU A 105 11.73 25.20 -4.35
N THR A 106 11.88 26.52 -4.36
CA THR A 106 11.02 27.43 -3.58
C THR A 106 9.55 27.30 -4.02
N GLN A 107 9.31 27.33 -5.34
CA GLN A 107 7.97 27.13 -5.89
C GLN A 107 7.36 25.78 -5.47
N CYS A 108 8.14 24.69 -5.54
CA CYS A 108 7.69 23.38 -5.10
C CYS A 108 7.33 23.35 -3.60
N LEU A 109 8.07 24.06 -2.75
CA LEU A 109 7.82 24.10 -1.31
C LEU A 109 6.57 24.93 -0.96
N ASP A 110 6.32 26.02 -1.68
CA ASP A 110 5.21 26.95 -1.45
C ASP A 110 3.86 26.44 -1.99
N GLU A 111 3.87 25.52 -2.97
CA GLU A 111 2.63 24.96 -3.52
C GLU A 111 1.80 24.27 -2.41
N PRO A 112 0.48 24.49 -2.29
CA PRO A 112 -0.34 23.81 -1.30
C PRO A 112 -0.38 22.30 -1.54
N VAL A 113 -0.46 21.52 -0.47
CA VAL A 113 -0.63 20.06 -0.59
C VAL A 113 -2.03 19.77 -1.11
N LYS A 114 -2.11 19.08 -2.25
CA LYS A 114 -3.38 18.60 -2.80
C LYS A 114 -3.91 17.49 -1.90
N GLU A 115 -5.15 17.62 -1.46
CA GLU A 115 -5.81 16.58 -0.67
C GLU A 115 -6.13 15.37 -1.53
N ALA A 116 -6.07 14.18 -0.94
CA ALA A 116 -6.42 12.94 -1.64
C ALA A 116 -7.93 12.87 -1.83
N GLU A 117 -8.39 12.85 -3.08
CA GLU A 117 -9.81 12.84 -3.43
C GLU A 117 -10.43 11.44 -3.40
N LYS A 118 -9.61 10.39 -3.60
CA LYS A 118 -10.04 9.01 -3.64
C LYS A 118 -9.10 8.10 -2.88
N VAL A 119 -9.62 6.96 -2.42
CA VAL A 119 -8.86 5.96 -1.66
C VAL A 119 -8.61 4.72 -2.51
N GLY A 120 -7.37 4.27 -2.56
CA GLY A 120 -7.00 3.04 -3.25
C GLY A 120 -7.49 1.80 -2.49
N LEU A 121 -8.09 0.86 -3.21
CA LEU A 121 -8.48 -0.46 -2.73
C LEU A 121 -7.66 -1.53 -3.45
N PHE A 122 -7.38 -2.62 -2.74
CA PHE A 122 -6.82 -3.83 -3.32
C PHE A 122 -7.59 -5.02 -2.73
N PRO A 123 -7.92 -6.06 -3.53
CA PRO A 123 -8.70 -7.18 -3.03
C PRO A 123 -7.97 -7.88 -1.90
N THR A 124 -8.73 -8.35 -0.90
CA THR A 124 -8.17 -9.22 0.15
C THR A 124 -7.89 -10.61 -0.41
N PHE A 125 -7.08 -11.39 0.32
CA PHE A 125 -6.82 -12.78 -0.07
C PHE A 125 -8.12 -13.58 -0.13
N GLU A 126 -9.02 -13.41 0.84
CA GLU A 126 -10.29 -14.15 0.91
C GLU A 126 -11.19 -13.82 -0.29
N GLN A 127 -11.22 -12.55 -0.73
CA GLN A 127 -11.97 -12.15 -1.92
C GLN A 127 -11.41 -12.83 -3.18
N LEU A 128 -10.08 -12.85 -3.34
CA LEU A 128 -9.44 -13.51 -4.48
C LEU A 128 -9.56 -15.03 -4.42
N GLU A 129 -9.47 -15.64 -3.25
CA GLU A 129 -9.62 -17.08 -3.05
C GLU A 129 -11.03 -17.53 -3.42
N MET A 130 -12.05 -16.83 -2.94
CA MET A 130 -13.43 -17.11 -3.35
C MET A 130 -13.63 -16.87 -4.85
N PHE A 131 -13.09 -15.78 -5.40
CA PHE A 131 -13.20 -15.49 -6.83
C PHE A 131 -12.51 -16.55 -7.70
N ALA A 132 -11.38 -17.09 -7.26
CA ALA A 132 -10.64 -18.15 -7.94
C ALA A 132 -11.44 -19.45 -8.07
N THR A 133 -12.35 -19.74 -7.13
CA THR A 133 -13.21 -20.93 -7.21
C THR A 133 -14.10 -20.95 -8.47
N HIS A 134 -14.44 -19.77 -9.01
CA HIS A 134 -15.19 -19.64 -10.25
C HIS A 134 -14.32 -19.78 -11.52
N PHE A 135 -12.99 -19.72 -11.37
CA PHE A 135 -12.05 -19.72 -12.48
C PHE A 135 -10.80 -20.57 -12.18
N PRO A 136 -10.96 -21.89 -11.94
CA PRO A 136 -9.87 -22.77 -11.52
C PRO A 136 -8.73 -22.87 -12.54
N GLU A 137 -9.02 -22.64 -13.82
CA GLU A 137 -8.06 -22.70 -14.92
C GLU A 137 -7.26 -21.40 -15.11
N LEU A 138 -7.63 -20.30 -14.43
CA LEU A 138 -6.94 -19.03 -14.60
C LEU A 138 -5.68 -18.99 -13.75
N ALA A 139 -4.55 -18.71 -14.42
CA ALA A 139 -3.34 -18.32 -13.74
C ALA A 139 -3.53 -17.04 -12.93
N PHE A 140 -2.72 -16.86 -11.89
CA PHE A 140 -2.87 -15.78 -10.90
C PHE A 140 -2.88 -14.37 -11.53
N ASN A 141 -2.05 -14.11 -12.54
CA ASN A 141 -2.04 -12.84 -13.27
C ASN A 141 -3.39 -12.55 -13.94
N ASN A 142 -3.89 -13.53 -14.68
CA ASN A 142 -5.16 -13.42 -15.38
C ASN A 142 -6.34 -13.36 -14.41
N LEU A 143 -6.23 -14.01 -13.25
CA LEU A 143 -7.20 -13.94 -12.17
C LEU A 143 -7.30 -12.52 -11.60
N LEU A 144 -6.16 -11.86 -11.35
CA LEU A 144 -6.12 -10.47 -10.86
C LEU A 144 -6.74 -9.49 -11.87
N ASP A 145 -6.40 -9.64 -13.15
CA ASP A 145 -6.97 -8.82 -14.22
C ASP A 145 -8.47 -9.05 -14.36
N LYS A 146 -8.92 -10.32 -14.31
CA LYS A 146 -10.34 -10.64 -14.36
C LYS A 146 -11.11 -10.13 -13.14
N PHE A 147 -10.51 -10.20 -11.95
CA PHE A 147 -11.10 -9.63 -10.74
C PHE A 147 -11.33 -8.14 -10.90
N ARG A 148 -10.30 -7.42 -11.38
CA ARG A 148 -10.39 -5.98 -11.66
C ARG A 148 -11.52 -5.67 -12.65
N ASP A 149 -11.60 -6.40 -13.76
CA ASP A 149 -12.59 -6.11 -14.80
C ASP A 149 -14.02 -6.43 -14.35
N THR A 150 -14.17 -7.33 -13.38
CA THR A 150 -15.47 -7.74 -12.84
C THR A 150 -15.90 -6.92 -11.62
N CYS A 151 -14.94 -6.32 -10.90
CA CYS A 151 -15.22 -5.69 -9.62
C CYS A 151 -16.06 -4.42 -9.74
N ARG A 152 -16.91 -4.20 -8.73
CA ARG A 152 -17.69 -2.97 -8.57
C ARG A 152 -17.04 -2.13 -7.48
N ILE A 153 -16.84 -0.85 -7.76
CA ILE A 153 -16.18 0.09 -6.85
C ILE A 153 -17.03 1.36 -6.80
N ASP A 154 -17.20 1.92 -5.61
CA ASP A 154 -17.85 3.22 -5.41
C ASP A 154 -16.92 4.38 -5.83
N ASP A 155 -17.49 5.50 -6.25
CA ASP A 155 -16.73 6.63 -6.81
C ASP A 155 -15.69 7.24 -5.86
N THR A 156 -15.84 7.01 -4.56
CA THR A 156 -14.88 7.43 -3.51
C THR A 156 -13.57 6.62 -3.56
N TYR A 157 -13.55 5.51 -4.28
CA TYR A 157 -12.44 4.56 -4.32
C TYR A 157 -11.91 4.33 -5.74
N PHE A 158 -10.73 3.72 -5.83
CA PHE A 158 -10.19 3.21 -7.09
C PHE A 158 -9.44 1.90 -6.83
N MET A 159 -9.38 1.00 -7.82
CA MET A 159 -8.55 -0.21 -7.71
C MET A 159 -7.07 0.17 -7.88
N CYS A 160 -6.26 -0.15 -6.87
CA CYS A 160 -4.81 0.01 -6.93
C CYS A 160 -4.23 -0.82 -8.09
N GLN A 161 -3.57 -0.15 -9.02
CA GLN A 161 -2.83 -0.78 -10.12
C GLN A 161 -1.35 -0.51 -9.93
N HIS A 162 -0.53 -1.56 -9.99
CA HIS A 162 0.91 -1.42 -9.92
C HIS A 162 1.55 -2.32 -10.98
N ASP A 163 2.22 -1.72 -11.96
CA ASP A 163 2.94 -2.47 -12.98
C ASP A 163 3.99 -3.40 -12.36
N SER A 164 4.58 -2.98 -11.25
CA SER A 164 5.50 -3.81 -10.46
C SER A 164 4.85 -5.10 -9.94
N MET A 165 3.58 -5.03 -9.51
CA MET A 165 2.86 -6.22 -9.04
C MET A 165 2.64 -7.21 -10.20
N LYS A 166 2.25 -6.73 -11.39
CA LYS A 166 2.13 -7.57 -12.59
C LYS A 166 3.45 -8.21 -13.00
N LYS A 167 4.55 -7.44 -12.94
CA LYS A 167 5.89 -7.96 -13.23
C LYS A 167 6.27 -9.09 -12.26
N VAL A 168 6.08 -8.88 -10.96
CA VAL A 168 6.40 -9.90 -9.96
C VAL A 168 5.52 -11.13 -10.13
N ALA A 169 4.21 -10.94 -10.30
CA ALA A 169 3.29 -12.04 -10.52
C ALA A 169 3.65 -12.85 -11.78
N SER A 170 4.10 -12.19 -12.86
CA SER A 170 4.64 -12.87 -14.07
C SER A 170 5.95 -13.61 -13.81
N MET A 171 6.85 -13.08 -12.98
CA MET A 171 8.11 -13.73 -12.64
C MET A 171 7.90 -15.00 -11.81
N ILE A 172 6.97 -14.97 -10.86
CA ILE A 172 6.72 -16.11 -9.96
C ILE A 172 5.78 -17.16 -10.56
N GLU A 173 5.09 -16.84 -11.66
CA GLU A 173 4.15 -17.76 -12.34
C GLU A 173 4.81 -19.06 -12.80
N SER A 174 6.08 -19.00 -13.21
CA SER A 174 6.85 -20.20 -13.61
C SER A 174 7.34 -21.07 -12.45
N VAL A 175 7.20 -20.61 -11.19
CA VAL A 175 7.69 -21.34 -10.01
C VAL A 175 6.67 -22.40 -9.61
N GLN A 176 7.04 -23.66 -9.76
CA GLN A 176 6.18 -24.80 -9.41
C GLN A 176 6.00 -24.92 -7.90
N GLY A 177 4.80 -25.34 -7.48
CA GLY A 177 4.49 -25.65 -6.08
C GLY A 177 4.03 -24.47 -5.23
N LEU A 178 3.89 -23.27 -5.80
CA LEU A 178 3.32 -22.12 -5.10
C LEU A 178 1.80 -22.20 -5.06
N SER A 179 1.22 -22.05 -3.87
CA SER A 179 -0.22 -21.92 -3.70
C SER A 179 -0.71 -20.53 -4.12
N LEU A 180 -2.02 -20.36 -4.32
CA LEU A 180 -2.62 -19.04 -4.56
C LEU A 180 -2.26 -18.03 -3.46
N LYS A 181 -2.16 -18.52 -2.21
CA LYS A 181 -1.77 -17.74 -1.04
C LYS A 181 -0.32 -17.28 -1.12
N ASP A 182 0.58 -18.14 -1.57
CA ASP A 182 2.00 -17.79 -1.74
C ASP A 182 2.15 -16.71 -2.79
N HIS A 183 1.47 -16.86 -3.94
CA HIS A 183 1.46 -15.85 -5.00
C HIS A 183 0.98 -14.48 -4.47
N TYR A 184 -0.11 -14.48 -3.70
CA TYR A 184 -0.65 -13.27 -3.09
C TYR A 184 0.32 -12.63 -2.08
N ILE A 185 0.97 -13.42 -1.23
CA ILE A 185 1.96 -12.92 -0.27
C ILE A 185 3.18 -12.34 -0.98
N PHE A 186 3.71 -13.00 -2.01
CA PHE A 186 4.83 -12.48 -2.80
C PHE A 186 4.48 -11.16 -3.50
N LEU A 187 3.26 -11.04 -4.00
CA LEU A 187 2.76 -9.80 -4.59
C LEU A 187 2.78 -8.64 -3.58
N LEU A 188 2.29 -8.86 -2.36
CA LEU A 188 2.28 -7.83 -1.30
C LEU A 188 3.67 -7.54 -0.72
N GLY A 189 4.56 -8.53 -0.74
CA GLY A 189 5.95 -8.39 -0.30
C GLY A 189 6.85 -7.68 -1.33
N SER A 190 6.35 -7.44 -2.53
CA SER A 190 7.10 -6.87 -3.65
C SER A 190 7.60 -5.47 -3.33
N ARG A 191 8.92 -5.30 -3.28
CA ARG A 191 9.57 -3.98 -3.36
C ARG A 191 9.70 -3.58 -4.83
N GLU A 192 9.68 -2.28 -5.13
CA GLU A 192 10.01 -1.76 -6.46
C GLU A 192 11.28 -2.44 -6.99
N TYR A 193 11.11 -3.25 -8.03
CA TYR A 193 12.22 -3.85 -8.75
C TYR A 193 12.83 -2.76 -9.63
N LYS A 194 13.97 -2.21 -9.22
CA LYS A 194 14.82 -1.47 -10.14
C LYS A 194 15.65 -2.49 -10.89
N GLU A 195 15.56 -2.50 -12.21
CA GLU A 195 16.50 -3.23 -13.05
C GLU A 195 17.92 -2.72 -12.73
N SER A 196 18.62 -3.42 -11.85
CA SER A 196 20.05 -3.27 -11.71
C SER A 196 20.66 -3.94 -12.93
N GLY A 197 21.28 -3.16 -13.81
CA GLY A 197 22.22 -3.70 -14.78
C GLY A 197 23.18 -4.65 -14.05
N SER A 198 23.16 -5.92 -14.47
CA SER A 198 24.21 -6.92 -14.26
C SER A 198 24.92 -6.91 -12.89
N HIS A 199 24.25 -7.44 -11.86
CA HIS A 199 24.85 -8.35 -10.88
C HIS A 199 23.77 -8.88 -9.92
N VAL A 200 23.47 -10.17 -10.03
CA VAL A 200 22.54 -10.90 -9.16
C VAL A 200 23.32 -11.40 -7.94
N PRO A 201 23.05 -10.96 -6.70
CA PRO A 201 23.42 -11.76 -5.54
C PRO A 201 22.31 -12.79 -5.33
N TYR A 202 22.66 -14.05 -5.57
CA TYR A 202 21.89 -15.20 -5.13
C TYR A 202 21.63 -15.08 -3.62
N ALA A 203 20.36 -15.08 -3.21
CA ALA A 203 19.98 -15.36 -1.84
C ALA A 203 19.68 -16.86 -1.75
N GLU A 204 20.65 -17.64 -1.26
CA GLU A 204 20.39 -18.99 -0.76
C GLU A 204 19.49 -18.89 0.48
N ILE A 205 18.34 -19.57 0.43
CA ILE A 205 17.54 -19.85 1.60
C ILE A 205 18.16 -21.09 2.26
N ARG A 206 18.68 -20.93 3.48
CA ARG A 206 18.94 -22.03 4.41
C ARG A 206 17.79 -22.13 5.40
#